data_AF-A0A3C1QUL7-F1
#
_entry.id   AF-A0A3C1QUL7-F1
#
_cell.length_a   1.000
_cell.length_b   1.000
_cell.length_c   1.000
_cell.angle_alpha   90.00
_cell.angle_beta   90.00
_cell.angle_gamma   90.00
#
_symmetry.space_group_name_H-M   'P 1'
#
loop_
_entity.id
_entity.type
_entity.pdbx_description
1 polymer ?
#
loop_
_entity_poly.entity_id
_entity_poly.type
_entity_poly.pdbx_seq_one_letter_code
_entity_poly.pdbx_strand_id
1 'polypeptide(L)'
;MRTSTILSAAVLGLLLGAGWSAFGQSAAQPEPGSVAELLEAGQGLVAVELDGNETADALAVIDPIARRVAVYQVDRSSGAITLRSVRNVTWDLQLDEFNGTKPTPRDIRSQVDPR
;
A
#
# COMPACT_ATOMS: atom_id res chain seq x y z
N MET A 1 -46.17 68.16 -15.19
CA MET A 1 -46.60 66.82 -14.71
C MET A 1 -45.54 66.36 -13.71
N ARG A 2 -45.63 66.75 -12.42
CA ARG A 2 -45.84 65.87 -11.21
C ARG A 2 -45.23 64.48 -11.38
N THR A 3 -44.17 64.07 -10.68
CA THR A 3 -44.06 63.76 -9.22
C THR A 3 -42.56 63.81 -8.78
N SER A 4 -42.14 64.51 -7.71
CA SER A 4 -42.13 64.20 -6.25
C SER A 4 -40.77 63.69 -5.68
N THR A 5 -40.10 64.56 -4.92
CA THR A 5 -39.44 64.39 -3.58
C THR A 5 -38.29 63.37 -3.27
N ILE A 6 -37.11 63.94 -2.92
CA ILE A 6 -36.31 63.84 -1.66
C ILE A 6 -35.70 62.49 -1.15
N LEU A 7 -34.37 62.53 -0.92
CA LEU A 7 -33.45 61.78 -0.01
C LEU A 7 -33.92 60.50 0.75
N SER A 8 -33.11 59.43 0.72
CA SER A 8 -32.41 58.86 1.91
C SER A 8 -31.67 57.53 1.69
N ALA A 9 -30.48 57.48 2.31
CA ALA A 9 -29.75 56.38 2.96
C ALA A 9 -30.29 54.92 2.91
N ALA A 10 -29.41 53.99 2.52
CA ALA A 10 -29.30 52.67 3.17
C ALA A 10 -27.98 51.96 2.81
N VAL A 11 -27.12 51.80 3.82
CA VAL A 11 -26.39 50.55 4.14
C VAL A 11 -25.52 49.90 3.04
N LEU A 12 -24.21 50.14 3.10
CA LEU A 12 -23.27 49.02 3.11
C LEU A 12 -22.15 49.34 4.09
N GLY A 13 -22.51 49.20 5.37
CA GLY A 13 -21.61 49.37 6.47
C GLY A 13 -20.52 48.29 6.47
N LEU A 14 -19.42 48.68 7.09
CA LEU A 14 -18.72 47.90 8.10
C LEU A 14 -18.23 46.52 7.63
N LEU A 15 -16.92 46.41 7.40
CA LEU A 15 -16.03 45.69 8.33
C LEU A 15 -14.63 45.55 7.68
N LEU A 16 -13.80 46.53 8.05
CA LEU A 16 -12.37 46.32 8.18
C LEU A 16 -12.12 45.11 9.10
N GLY A 17 -11.25 44.21 8.66
CA GLY A 17 -10.45 43.39 9.57
C GLY A 17 -11.10 42.10 10.09
N ALA A 18 -11.23 41.09 9.25
CA ALA A 18 -11.15 39.68 9.68
C ALA A 18 -11.13 38.80 8.42
N GLY A 19 -10.03 38.10 8.15
CA GLY A 19 -10.02 37.14 7.05
C GLY A 19 -8.67 36.71 6.51
N TRP A 20 -7.56 37.05 7.16
CA TRP A 20 -6.24 36.49 6.82
C TRP A 20 -5.93 35.30 7.73
N SER A 21 -6.80 34.29 7.78
CA SER A 21 -6.58 33.11 8.63
C SER A 21 -7.33 31.87 8.14
N ALA A 22 -7.33 31.61 6.83
CA ALA A 22 -7.93 30.38 6.29
C ALA A 22 -6.99 29.64 5.31
N PHE A 23 -5.68 29.87 5.40
CA PHE A 23 -4.67 29.04 4.75
C PHE A 23 -3.90 28.26 5.82
N GLY A 24 -4.61 27.39 6.52
CA GLY A 24 -4.09 26.71 7.71
C GLY A 24 -4.96 25.55 8.15
N GLN A 25 -5.59 24.86 7.21
CA GLN A 25 -6.10 23.52 7.47
C GLN A 25 -5.22 22.59 6.65
N SER A 26 -4.10 22.22 7.25
CA SER A 26 -3.41 20.98 6.89
C SER A 26 -4.48 19.91 7.06
N ALA A 27 -5.07 19.48 5.94
CA ALA A 27 -5.85 18.26 5.93
C ALA A 27 -4.89 17.22 6.49
N ALA A 28 -5.20 16.72 7.70
CA ALA A 28 -4.44 15.65 8.31
C ALA A 28 -4.29 14.58 7.25
N GLN A 29 -3.08 14.50 6.69
CA GLN A 29 -2.71 13.42 5.80
C GLN A 29 -2.99 12.17 6.63
N PRO A 30 -3.79 11.20 6.16
CA PRO A 30 -3.94 9.96 6.90
C PRO A 30 -2.53 9.43 7.11
N GLU A 31 -2.06 9.50 8.35
CA GLU A 31 -0.78 8.92 8.74
C GLU A 31 -0.86 7.48 8.25
N PRO A 32 0.04 7.03 7.35
CA PRO A 32 0.00 5.66 6.88
C PRO A 32 0.08 4.79 8.14
N GLY A 33 -1.01 4.06 8.42
CA GLY A 33 -1.09 3.16 9.56
C GLY A 33 0.20 2.37 9.58
N SER A 34 0.91 2.43 10.71
CA SER A 34 2.26 1.89 10.77
C SER A 34 2.21 0.43 10.30
N VAL A 35 3.22 -0.02 9.55
CA VAL A 35 3.30 -1.43 9.14
C VAL A 35 3.13 -2.38 10.34
N ALA A 36 3.51 -1.94 11.54
CA ALA A 36 3.29 -2.63 12.80
C ALA A 36 1.81 -2.78 13.19
N GLU A 37 0.96 -1.77 12.94
CA GLU A 37 -0.48 -1.80 13.22
C GLU A 37 -1.25 -2.71 12.23
N LEU A 38 -0.85 -2.71 10.95
CA LEU A 38 -1.36 -3.64 9.93
C LEU A 38 -0.96 -5.09 10.21
N LEU A 39 0.23 -5.30 10.78
CA LEU A 39 0.73 -6.61 11.20
C LEU A 39 0.09 -7.07 12.53
N GLU A 40 -0.11 -6.18 13.49
CA GLU A 40 -0.80 -6.47 14.77
C GLU A 40 -2.26 -6.88 14.56
N ALA A 41 -2.94 -6.29 13.57
CA ALA A 41 -4.30 -6.69 13.24
C ALA A 41 -4.40 -8.12 12.68
N GLY A 42 -3.30 -8.71 12.19
CA GLY A 42 -3.27 -10.06 11.61
C GLY A 42 -4.26 -10.28 10.45
N GLN A 43 -4.83 -9.20 9.91
CA GLN A 43 -6.03 -9.22 9.07
C GLN A 43 -5.79 -8.69 7.65
N GLY A 44 -4.52 -8.40 7.31
CA GLY A 44 -4.15 -7.81 6.03
C GLY A 44 -3.52 -8.80 5.07
N LEU A 45 -3.80 -8.61 3.79
CA LEU A 45 -2.93 -9.12 2.72
C LEU A 45 -1.63 -8.31 2.71
N VAL A 46 -0.51 -8.98 2.52
CA VAL A 46 0.80 -8.35 2.33
C VAL A 46 1.08 -8.29 0.83
N ALA A 47 1.35 -7.10 0.32
CA ALA A 47 1.76 -6.90 -1.08
C ALA A 47 3.27 -6.64 -1.12
N VAL A 48 3.97 -7.36 -1.99
CA VAL A 48 5.41 -7.23 -2.22
C VAL A 48 5.64 -7.06 -3.71
N GLU A 49 6.24 -5.93 -4.09
CA GLU A 49 6.74 -5.74 -5.44
C GLU A 49 7.95 -6.65 -5.65
N LEU A 50 7.93 -7.39 -6.76
CA LEU A 50 9.02 -8.26 -7.18
C LEU A 50 9.66 -7.65 -8.42
N ASP A 51 10.95 -7.93 -8.62
CA ASP A 51 11.62 -7.56 -9.86
C ASP A 51 10.87 -8.18 -11.05
N GLY A 52 10.39 -7.28 -11.91
CA GLY A 52 9.75 -7.62 -13.16
C GLY A 52 10.76 -7.90 -14.28
N ASN A 53 10.31 -7.69 -15.50
CA ASN A 53 11.17 -7.64 -16.69
C ASN A 53 10.99 -6.29 -17.39
N GLU A 54 11.51 -6.15 -18.62
CA GLU A 54 11.43 -4.91 -19.38
C GLU A 54 9.99 -4.48 -19.67
N THR A 55 9.06 -5.43 -19.82
CA THR A 55 7.68 -5.19 -20.28
C THR A 55 6.63 -5.30 -19.20
N ALA A 56 6.92 -5.93 -18.06
CA ALA A 56 5.96 -6.15 -16.98
C ALA A 56 6.62 -6.13 -15.61
N ASP A 57 5.95 -5.50 -14.65
CA ASP A 57 6.27 -5.61 -13.22
C ASP A 57 5.63 -6.85 -12.62
N ALA A 58 6.19 -7.36 -11.52
CA ALA A 58 5.65 -8.49 -10.79
C ALA A 58 5.21 -8.08 -9.39
N LEU A 59 4.08 -8.62 -8.93
CA LEU A 59 3.49 -8.33 -7.63
C LEU A 59 3.12 -9.64 -6.94
N ALA A 60 3.68 -9.90 -5.77
CA ALA A 60 3.24 -10.96 -4.89
C ALA A 60 2.23 -10.43 -3.87
N VAL A 61 1.09 -11.11 -3.75
CA VAL A 61 0.09 -10.88 -2.71
C VAL A 61 0.07 -12.11 -1.81
N ILE A 62 0.30 -11.90 -0.53
CA ILE A 62 0.47 -12.95 0.48
C ILE A 62 -0.66 -12.82 1.50
N ASP A 63 -1.40 -13.91 1.69
CA ASP A 63 -2.32 -14.09 2.81
C ASP A 63 -1.62 -14.96 3.87
N PRO A 64 -1.12 -14.35 4.97
CA PRO A 64 -0.44 -15.09 6.01
C PRO A 64 -1.37 -16.01 6.80
N ILE A 65 -2.66 -15.67 6.92
CA ILE A 65 -3.65 -16.46 7.65
C ILE A 65 -4.03 -17.72 6.88
N ALA A 66 -4.34 -17.57 5.59
CA ALA A 66 -4.63 -18.71 4.71
C ALA A 66 -3.36 -19.45 4.24
N ARG A 67 -2.17 -18.91 4.51
CA ARG A 67 -0.87 -19.38 4.01
C ARG A 67 -0.87 -19.54 2.49
N ARG A 68 -1.38 -18.52 1.79
CA ARG A 68 -1.45 -18.49 0.32
C ARG A 68 -0.62 -17.34 -0.23
N VAL A 69 0.00 -17.59 -1.37
CA VAL A 69 0.70 -16.58 -2.17
C VAL A 69 0.09 -16.58 -3.57
N ALA A 70 -0.23 -15.39 -4.07
CA ALA A 70 -0.60 -15.15 -5.45
C ALA A 70 0.45 -14.24 -6.10
N VAL A 71 0.88 -14.56 -7.31
CA VAL A 71 1.79 -13.72 -8.08
C VAL A 71 1.05 -13.20 -9.30
N TYR A 72 1.06 -11.89 -9.46
CA TYR A 72 0.53 -11.18 -10.60
C TYR A 72 1.66 -10.56 -11.41
N GLN A 73 1.41 -10.35 -12.70
CA GLN A 73 2.20 -9.46 -13.54
C GLN A 73 1.34 -8.29 -13.97
N VAL A 74 1.94 -7.10 -13.98
CA VAL A 74 1.32 -5.87 -14.45
C VAL A 74 2.07 -5.43 -15.69
N ASP A 75 1.41 -5.49 -16.84
CA ASP A 75 1.99 -5.00 -18.09
C ASP A 75 2.25 -3.49 -17.99
N ARG A 76 3.49 -3.06 -18.26
CA ARG A 76 3.88 -1.65 -18.09
C ARG A 76 3.27 -0.71 -19.13
N SER A 77 2.89 -1.23 -20.30
CA SER A 77 2.36 -0.40 -21.39
C SER A 77 0.86 -0.13 -21.24
N SER A 78 0.12 -1.12 -20.75
CA SER A 78 -1.35 -1.12 -20.70
C SER A 78 -1.90 -1.10 -19.28
N GLY A 79 -1.08 -1.43 -18.27
CA GLY A 79 -1.52 -1.64 -16.88
C GLY A 79 -2.30 -2.94 -16.69
N ALA A 80 -2.36 -3.82 -17.69
CA ALA A 80 -3.12 -5.06 -17.60
C ALA A 80 -2.55 -5.99 -16.52
N ILE A 81 -3.41 -6.43 -15.60
CA ILE A 81 -3.03 -7.31 -14.50
C ILE A 81 -3.37 -8.75 -14.87
N THR A 82 -2.35 -9.63 -14.87
CA THR A 82 -2.51 -11.05 -15.17
C THR A 82 -2.07 -11.90 -13.98
N LEU A 83 -2.95 -12.78 -13.51
CA LEU A 83 -2.60 -13.78 -12.49
C LEU A 83 -1.65 -14.83 -13.09
N ARG A 84 -0.48 -15.00 -12.49
CA ARG A 84 0.55 -15.94 -12.94
C ARG A 84 0.54 -17.24 -12.14
N SER A 85 0.31 -17.16 -10.83
CA SER A 85 0.33 -18.33 -9.94
C SER A 85 -0.45 -18.06 -8.66
N VAL A 86 -1.08 -19.10 -8.11
CA VAL A 86 -1.63 -19.11 -6.74
C VAL A 86 -1.22 -20.42 -6.08
N ARG A 87 -0.67 -20.35 -4.88
CA ARG A 87 -0.20 -21.53 -4.17
C ARG A 87 -0.42 -21.42 -2.66
N ASN A 88 -0.90 -22.50 -2.04
CA ASN A 88 -0.85 -22.64 -0.60
C ASN A 88 0.53 -23.19 -0.21
N VAL A 89 1.28 -22.43 0.60
CA VAL A 89 2.68 -22.73 0.92
C VAL A 89 2.83 -23.62 2.16
N THR A 90 1.74 -24.11 2.74
CA THR A 90 1.75 -24.92 3.98
C THR A 90 2.66 -26.14 3.86
N TRP A 91 2.62 -26.85 2.74
CA TRP A 91 3.43 -28.06 2.53
C TRP A 91 4.82 -27.74 2.00
N ASP A 92 4.97 -26.68 1.22
CA ASP A 92 6.26 -26.23 0.70
C ASP A 92 7.23 -25.90 1.84
N LEU A 93 6.70 -25.28 2.91
CA LEU A 93 7.47 -24.89 4.09
C LEU A 93 7.75 -26.06 5.07
N GLN A 94 7.25 -27.27 4.80
CA GLN A 94 7.58 -28.47 5.58
C GLN A 94 8.73 -29.27 4.98
N LEU A 95 9.15 -28.96 3.75
CA LEU A 95 10.26 -29.65 3.11
C LEU A 95 11.57 -29.18 3.74
N ASP A 96 12.36 -30.14 4.23
CA ASP A 96 13.71 -29.86 4.73
C ASP A 96 14.64 -29.42 3.58
N GLU A 97 14.53 -30.08 2.41
CA GLU A 97 15.34 -29.79 1.24
C GLU A 97 14.53 -30.04 -0.06
N PHE A 98 14.44 -29.03 -0.93
CA PHE A 98 13.91 -29.13 -2.29
C PHE A 98 14.62 -28.12 -3.18
N ASN A 99 15.02 -28.51 -4.39
CA ASN A 99 15.87 -27.69 -5.29
C ASN A 99 17.21 -27.23 -4.70
N GLY A 100 17.73 -27.91 -3.67
CA GLY A 100 19.05 -27.62 -3.11
C GLY A 100 20.18 -28.09 -4.03
N THR A 101 21.25 -27.30 -4.13
CA THR A 101 22.53 -27.71 -4.72
C THR A 101 23.51 -28.11 -3.61
N LYS A 102 24.51 -28.92 -3.95
CA LYS A 102 25.52 -29.36 -2.97
C LYS A 102 26.50 -28.23 -2.59
N PRO A 103 27.03 -28.25 -1.36
CA PRO A 103 26.67 -29.13 -0.25
C PRO A 103 25.29 -28.77 0.33
N THR A 104 24.48 -29.77 0.68
CA THR A 104 23.15 -29.49 1.24
C THR A 104 23.24 -28.98 2.69
N PRO A 105 22.20 -28.34 3.23
CA PRO A 105 22.17 -27.96 4.65
C PRO A 105 22.45 -29.14 5.61
N ARG A 106 22.01 -30.36 5.26
CA ARG A 106 22.38 -31.57 6.01
C ARG A 106 23.88 -31.88 5.91
N ASP A 107 24.49 -31.79 4.72
CA ASP A 107 25.93 -32.01 4.53
C ASP A 107 26.75 -31.02 5.37
N ILE A 108 26.36 -29.74 5.39
CA ILE A 108 27.03 -28.69 6.19
C ILE A 108 26.92 -29.02 7.69
N ARG A 109 25.74 -29.42 8.18
CA ARG A 109 25.57 -29.80 9.60
C ARG A 109 26.49 -30.95 9.99
N SER A 110 26.65 -31.95 9.14
CA SER A 110 27.56 -33.08 9.41
C SER A 110 29.05 -32.69 9.43
N GLN A 111 29.42 -31.58 8.79
CA GLN A 111 30.78 -31.06 8.77
C GLN A 111 31.08 -30.14 9.97
N VAL A 112 30.07 -29.39 10.44
CA VAL A 112 30.21 -28.39 11.52
C VAL A 112 29.95 -28.98 12.90
N ASP A 113 29.05 -29.96 13.02
CA ASP A 113 28.73 -30.65 14.29
C ASP A 113 29.10 -32.14 14.18
N PRO A 114 30.40 -32.49 14.25
CA PRO A 114 30.84 -33.88 14.29
C PRO A 114 30.52 -34.45 15.68
N ARG A 115 29.31 -34.97 15.85
CA ARG A 115 29.02 -35.94 16.91
C ARG A 115 29.40 -37.34 16.47
#